data_AF-A0A3S3QEG4-F1
#
_entry.id   AF-A0A3S3QEG4-F1
#
_cell.length_a   1.000
_cell.length_b   1.000
_cell.length_c   1.000
_cell.angle_alpha   90.00
_cell.angle_beta   90.00
_cell.angle_gamma   90.00
#
_symmetry.space_group_name_H-M   'P 1'
#
loop_
_entity.id
_entity.type
_entity.pdbx_description
1 polymer ?
#
loop_
_entity_poly.entity_id
_entity_poly.type
_entity_poly.pdbx_seq_one_letter_code
_entity_poly.pdbx_strand_id
1 'polypeptide(L)'
;MNLVEHNTVRRNSSPLHYNNGAREDELQMVQLESRSLRAFKSSEEYLYAMKEDLAEWLNTLYSLDISVDDFMEKLETGVVLCRHANNLMQKGRKMKSIPTGIELPEKDVVYRVNVEPKTFHARDNVSNFIAWCRKMKIHECLLFETDDLVLRKNERSFILCLLEVARKGSQFGVTVPLLVQMEQEIDREIQNETECDKQESYCGDESNPQTTENNLKHLHERVSDVACALCH
;
A
#
# COMPACT_ATOMS: atom_id res chain seq x y z
N MET A 1 -76.14 24.46 -27.61
CA MET A 1 -75.73 24.52 -26.20
C MET A 1 -74.45 25.34 -26.13
N ASN A 2 -74.63 26.57 -25.61
CA ASN A 2 -73.68 27.55 -25.05
C ASN A 2 -72.41 26.95 -24.42
N LEU A 3 -71.26 27.61 -24.22
CA LEU A 3 -70.74 28.97 -24.41
C LEU A 3 -69.21 28.90 -24.17
N VAL A 4 -68.52 29.96 -24.59
CA VAL A 4 -67.07 30.25 -24.47
C VAL A 4 -66.75 30.90 -23.11
N GLU A 5 -65.46 31.15 -22.83
CA GLU A 5 -64.85 32.18 -21.92
C GLU A 5 -64.44 31.70 -20.50
N HIS A 6 -63.40 32.21 -19.81
CA HIS A 6 -62.21 33.02 -20.06
C HIS A 6 -61.32 33.00 -18.79
N ASN A 7 -60.01 33.21 -18.95
CA ASN A 7 -59.04 33.96 -18.12
C ASN A 7 -59.06 33.88 -16.56
N THR A 8 -57.88 33.68 -15.93
CA THR A 8 -56.97 34.76 -15.46
C THR A 8 -55.95 34.25 -14.40
N VAL A 9 -54.70 34.66 -14.62
CA VAL A 9 -53.50 34.73 -13.76
C VAL A 9 -53.73 34.96 -12.25
N ARG A 10 -52.98 34.26 -11.38
CA ARG A 10 -52.26 34.83 -10.21
C ARG A 10 -51.01 34.01 -9.83
N ARG A 11 -49.88 34.73 -9.72
CA ARG A 11 -48.63 34.33 -9.05
C ARG A 11 -48.86 34.28 -7.53
N ASN A 12 -48.26 33.32 -6.83
CA ASN A 12 -47.28 33.60 -5.75
C ASN A 12 -46.83 32.33 -4.97
N SER A 13 -45.53 32.33 -4.68
CA SER A 13 -44.86 31.76 -3.49
C SER A 13 -44.51 30.26 -3.44
N SER A 14 -43.21 30.00 -3.60
CA SER A 14 -42.49 28.77 -3.18
C SER A 14 -42.73 28.43 -1.69
N PRO A 15 -42.43 27.18 -1.29
CA PRO A 15 -41.17 26.99 -0.57
C PRO A 15 -40.38 25.75 -1.01
N LEU A 16 -39.08 26.00 -1.18
CA LEU A 16 -37.93 25.10 -1.09
C LEU A 16 -38.24 23.63 -0.76
N HIS A 17 -38.08 22.74 -1.74
CA HIS A 17 -37.73 21.34 -1.43
C HIS A 17 -36.22 21.19 -1.59
N TYR A 18 -35.57 21.12 -0.43
CA TYR A 18 -34.16 20.86 -0.27
C TYR A 18 -33.81 19.44 -0.73
N ASN A 19 -32.64 19.33 -1.35
CA ASN A 19 -31.94 18.12 -1.80
C ASN A 19 -32.16 16.89 -0.93
N ASN A 20 -32.42 15.74 -1.57
CA ASN A 20 -32.34 14.42 -0.94
C ASN A 20 -31.51 13.41 -1.78
N GLY A 21 -30.62 13.90 -2.65
CA GLY A 21 -29.75 13.06 -3.50
C GLY A 21 -28.27 13.06 -3.10
N ALA A 22 -27.88 13.77 -2.03
CA ALA A 22 -26.48 13.93 -1.61
C ALA A 22 -26.13 13.16 -0.33
N ARG A 23 -27.06 12.32 0.19
CA ARG A 23 -26.91 11.67 1.51
C ARG A 23 -26.46 10.22 1.46
N GLU A 24 -26.36 9.60 0.28
CA GLU A 24 -25.95 8.20 0.16
C GLU A 24 -24.42 8.05 -0.04
N ASP A 25 -23.78 8.99 -0.75
CA ASP A 25 -22.32 9.00 -0.93
C ASP A 25 -21.56 9.47 0.34
N GLU A 26 -22.13 10.42 1.09
CA GLU A 26 -21.55 10.85 2.38
C GLU A 26 -21.58 9.73 3.44
N LEU A 27 -22.57 8.83 3.39
CA LEU A 27 -22.66 7.72 4.34
C LEU A 27 -21.59 6.65 4.12
N GLN A 28 -21.16 6.42 2.88
CA GLN A 28 -20.05 5.51 2.59
C GLN A 28 -18.70 6.10 3.01
N MET A 29 -18.51 7.41 2.83
CA MET A 29 -17.28 8.11 3.24
C MET A 29 -17.14 8.18 4.78
N VAL A 30 -18.24 8.39 5.50
CA VAL A 30 -18.28 8.40 6.98
C VAL A 30 -18.12 6.99 7.60
N GLN A 31 -18.39 5.92 6.84
CA GLN A 31 -18.18 4.54 7.30
C GLN A 31 -16.71 4.10 7.30
N LEU A 32 -15.87 4.68 6.44
CA LEU A 32 -14.43 4.44 6.43
C LEU A 32 -13.72 5.14 7.59
N GLU A 33 -14.16 6.37 7.93
CA GLU A 33 -13.57 7.17 9.01
C GLU A 33 -13.94 6.70 10.42
N SER A 34 -14.98 5.87 10.57
CA SER A 34 -15.51 5.45 11.88
C SER A 34 -15.03 4.08 12.37
N ARG A 35 -14.14 3.39 11.61
CA ARG A 35 -13.28 2.37 12.21
C ARG A 35 -12.23 3.08 13.06
N SER A 36 -12.61 3.39 14.30
CA SER A 36 -11.67 3.66 15.40
C SER A 36 -10.46 2.74 15.23
N LEU A 37 -9.29 3.33 14.98
CA LEU A 37 -7.99 2.65 14.96
C LEU A 37 -7.70 2.15 16.38
N ARG A 38 -8.43 1.13 16.82
CA ARG A 38 -8.10 0.40 18.02
C ARG A 38 -6.78 -0.29 17.71
N ALA A 39 -5.71 0.15 18.34
CA ALA A 39 -4.45 -0.57 18.33
C ALA A 39 -4.75 -2.05 18.62
N PHE A 40 -4.36 -2.93 17.70
CA PHE A 40 -4.69 -4.34 17.87
C PHE A 40 -4.03 -4.85 19.14
N LYS A 41 -4.73 -5.74 19.83
CA LYS A 41 -4.39 -6.12 21.20
C LYS A 41 -3.27 -7.17 21.24
N SER A 42 -3.01 -7.85 20.12
CA SER A 42 -1.95 -8.85 20.00
C SER A 42 -1.34 -8.90 18.60
N SER A 43 -0.11 -9.40 18.52
CA SER A 43 0.58 -9.68 17.25
C SER A 43 -0.17 -10.68 16.35
N GLU A 44 -1.01 -11.53 16.93
CA GLU A 44 -1.84 -12.51 16.24
C GLU A 44 -3.06 -11.88 15.56
N GLU A 45 -3.69 -10.89 16.20
CA GLU A 45 -4.82 -10.14 15.62
C GLU A 45 -4.37 -9.33 14.38
N TYR A 46 -3.18 -8.71 14.46
CA TYR A 46 -2.53 -8.09 13.28
C TYR A 46 -2.30 -9.10 12.16
N LEU A 47 -1.79 -10.29 12.50
CA LEU A 47 -1.49 -11.32 11.51
C LEU A 47 -2.74 -11.85 10.83
N TYR A 48 -3.83 -12.00 11.58
CA TYR A 48 -5.13 -12.39 11.07
C TYR A 48 -5.66 -11.35 10.07
N ALA A 49 -5.63 -10.06 10.42
CA ALA A 49 -6.06 -8.99 9.53
C ALA A 49 -5.22 -8.92 8.24
N MET A 50 -3.90 -9.11 8.34
CA MET A 50 -3.02 -9.20 7.16
C MET A 50 -3.36 -10.39 6.27
N LYS A 51 -3.68 -11.56 6.85
CA LYS A 51 -4.11 -12.74 6.09
C LYS A 51 -5.45 -12.51 5.39
N GLU A 52 -6.41 -11.91 6.06
CA GLU A 52 -7.73 -11.58 5.50
C GLU A 52 -7.60 -10.67 4.27
N ASP A 53 -6.85 -9.58 4.40
CA ASP A 53 -6.61 -8.64 3.30
C ASP A 53 -5.87 -9.29 2.11
N LEU A 54 -4.86 -10.11 2.39
CA LEU A 54 -4.15 -10.87 1.34
C LEU A 54 -5.03 -11.93 0.68
N ALA A 55 -5.93 -12.58 1.43
CA ALA A 55 -6.86 -13.56 0.89
C ALA A 55 -7.85 -12.89 -0.08
N GLU A 56 -8.47 -11.78 0.35
CA GLU A 56 -9.38 -10.99 -0.49
C GLU A 56 -8.70 -10.50 -1.77
N TRP A 57 -7.47 -10.00 -1.65
CA TRP A 57 -6.66 -9.56 -2.77
C TRP A 57 -6.40 -10.68 -3.80
N LEU A 58 -5.95 -11.85 -3.34
CA LEU A 58 -5.68 -12.99 -4.22
C LEU A 58 -6.95 -13.57 -4.84
N ASN A 59 -8.05 -13.61 -4.09
CA ASN A 59 -9.36 -14.02 -4.59
C ASN A 59 -9.82 -13.11 -5.72
N THR A 60 -9.68 -11.79 -5.56
CA THR A 60 -10.05 -10.80 -6.57
C THR A 60 -9.20 -10.95 -7.84
N LEU A 61 -7.90 -11.17 -7.71
CA LEU A 61 -6.99 -11.29 -8.86
C LEU A 61 -7.17 -12.58 -9.66
N TYR A 62 -7.53 -13.68 -9.00
CA TYR A 62 -7.44 -15.01 -9.59
C TYR A 62 -8.71 -15.86 -9.48
N SER A 63 -9.81 -15.27 -9.01
CA SER A 63 -11.10 -15.95 -8.78
C SER A 63 -10.93 -17.21 -7.93
N LEU A 64 -10.22 -17.05 -6.81
CA LEU A 64 -9.98 -18.11 -5.83
C LEU A 64 -11.03 -18.04 -4.72
N ASP A 65 -11.06 -19.10 -3.92
CA ASP A 65 -11.86 -19.22 -2.70
C ASP A 65 -10.90 -19.54 -1.55
N ILE A 66 -10.24 -18.49 -1.08
CA ILE A 66 -9.32 -18.48 0.06
C ILE A 66 -9.98 -17.71 1.19
N SER A 67 -10.06 -18.33 2.36
CA SER A 67 -10.44 -17.67 3.61
C SER A 67 -9.20 -17.41 4.46
N VAL A 68 -9.35 -16.60 5.51
CA VAL A 68 -8.27 -16.36 6.48
C VAL A 68 -7.82 -17.63 7.22
N ASP A 69 -8.74 -18.59 7.42
CA ASP A 69 -8.49 -19.84 8.14
C ASP A 69 -7.71 -20.86 7.28
N ASP A 70 -7.98 -20.90 5.96
CA ASP A 70 -7.31 -21.79 5.02
C ASP A 70 -6.24 -21.09 4.16
N PHE A 71 -5.99 -19.80 4.40
CA PHE A 71 -5.05 -18.94 3.64
C PHE A 71 -3.72 -19.63 3.39
N MET A 72 -3.19 -20.15 4.48
CA MET A 72 -1.96 -20.86 4.54
C MET A 72 -2.06 -22.14 3.68
N GLU A 73 -3.09 -22.98 3.86
CA GLU A 73 -3.32 -24.26 3.16
C GLU A 73 -3.38 -24.07 1.65
N LYS A 74 -4.16 -23.09 1.19
CA LYS A 74 -4.38 -22.83 -0.24
C LYS A 74 -3.11 -22.39 -0.98
N LEU A 75 -2.12 -21.86 -0.26
CA LEU A 75 -0.89 -21.34 -0.85
C LEU A 75 0.32 -22.29 -0.71
N GLU A 76 0.21 -23.38 0.06
CA GLU A 76 1.37 -24.19 0.45
C GLU A 76 2.00 -25.02 -0.67
N THR A 77 1.30 -25.16 -1.81
CA THR A 77 1.84 -25.80 -3.03
C THR A 77 2.77 -24.87 -3.81
N GLY A 78 2.79 -23.57 -3.51
CA GLY A 78 3.54 -22.54 -4.24
C GLY A 78 2.98 -22.19 -5.63
N VAL A 79 1.93 -22.88 -6.10
CA VAL A 79 1.37 -22.72 -7.45
C VAL A 79 0.82 -21.31 -7.65
N VAL A 80 -0.01 -20.83 -6.72
CA VAL A 80 -0.61 -19.50 -6.79
C VAL A 80 0.46 -18.41 -6.75
N LEU A 81 1.52 -18.62 -5.95
CA LEU A 81 2.64 -17.68 -5.81
C LEU A 81 3.43 -17.54 -7.12
N CYS A 82 3.82 -18.65 -7.72
CA CYS A 82 4.53 -18.64 -9.01
C CYS A 82 3.66 -18.08 -10.14
N ARG A 83 2.36 -18.39 -10.14
CA ARG A 83 1.41 -17.78 -11.07
C ARG A 83 1.35 -16.26 -10.89
N HIS A 84 1.31 -15.79 -9.65
CA HIS A 84 1.29 -14.35 -9.35
C HIS A 84 2.57 -13.65 -9.81
N ALA A 85 3.74 -14.23 -9.49
CA ALA A 85 5.03 -13.74 -9.97
C ALA A 85 5.04 -13.57 -11.50
N ASN A 86 4.60 -14.58 -12.24
CA ASN A 86 4.55 -14.52 -13.70
C ASN A 86 3.55 -13.50 -14.24
N ASN A 87 2.43 -13.28 -13.55
CA ASN A 87 1.49 -12.21 -13.91
C ASN A 87 2.14 -10.83 -13.77
N LEU A 88 2.85 -10.57 -12.67
CA LEU A 88 3.60 -9.33 -12.48
C LEU A 88 4.64 -9.14 -13.59
N MET A 89 5.38 -10.20 -13.93
CA MET A 89 6.35 -10.18 -15.02
C MET A 89 5.71 -9.83 -16.36
N GLN A 90 4.57 -10.45 -16.67
CA GLN A 90 3.85 -10.18 -17.90
C GLN A 90 3.33 -8.74 -17.95
N LYS A 91 2.81 -8.22 -16.84
CA LYS A 91 2.33 -6.84 -16.72
C LYS A 91 3.47 -5.85 -16.93
N GLY A 92 4.60 -6.03 -16.24
CA GLY A 92 5.75 -5.14 -16.38
C GLY A 92 6.35 -5.15 -17.78
N ARG A 93 6.45 -6.31 -18.46
CA ARG A 93 6.93 -6.40 -19.86
C ARG A 93 6.00 -5.72 -20.87
N LYS A 94 4.70 -5.58 -20.56
CA LYS A 94 3.72 -4.89 -21.41
C LYS A 94 3.73 -3.37 -21.21
N MET A 95 4.42 -2.85 -20.20
CA MET A 95 4.50 -1.41 -19.97
C MET A 95 5.43 -0.76 -21.00
N LYS A 96 5.03 0.42 -21.49
CA LYS A 96 5.83 1.20 -22.47
C LYS A 96 7.16 1.69 -21.87
N SER A 97 7.16 1.93 -20.56
CA SER A 97 8.31 2.32 -19.78
C SER A 97 8.23 1.60 -18.44
N ILE A 98 9.28 0.85 -18.11
CA ILE A 98 9.44 0.27 -16.78
C ILE A 98 9.91 1.41 -15.85
N PRO A 99 9.35 1.55 -14.63
CA PRO A 99 9.83 2.53 -13.68
C PRO A 99 11.33 2.40 -13.42
N THR A 100 11.99 3.55 -13.26
CA THR A 100 13.43 3.62 -13.07
C THR A 100 13.87 2.80 -11.85
N GLY A 101 14.93 2.01 -12.00
CA GLY A 101 15.46 1.18 -10.90
C GLY A 101 14.81 -0.20 -10.75
N ILE A 102 13.84 -0.56 -11.59
CA ILE A 102 13.30 -1.92 -11.65
C ILE A 102 13.94 -2.68 -12.82
N GLU A 103 14.64 -3.77 -12.50
CA GLU A 103 15.11 -4.74 -13.49
C GLU A 103 14.17 -5.96 -13.48
N LEU A 104 13.46 -6.16 -14.59
CA LEU A 104 12.56 -7.31 -14.73
C LEU A 104 13.33 -8.57 -15.13
N PRO A 105 13.17 -9.70 -14.41
CA PRO A 105 13.65 -11.00 -14.86
C PRO A 105 13.21 -11.35 -16.30
N GLU A 106 14.16 -11.73 -17.15
CA GLU A 106 13.86 -12.10 -18.55
C GLU A 106 12.96 -13.33 -18.67
N LYS A 107 13.14 -14.30 -17.75
CA LYS A 107 12.44 -15.57 -17.76
C LYS A 107 11.38 -15.62 -16.68
N ASP A 108 10.27 -16.29 -17.02
CA ASP A 108 9.21 -16.60 -16.07
C ASP A 108 9.68 -17.62 -15.03
N VAL A 109 9.04 -17.58 -13.87
CA VAL A 109 9.18 -18.58 -12.81
C VAL A 109 8.62 -19.90 -13.32
N VAL A 110 9.46 -20.93 -13.32
CA VAL A 110 9.07 -22.29 -13.69
C VAL A 110 8.48 -22.99 -12.46
N TYR A 111 7.31 -23.60 -12.62
CA TYR A 111 6.63 -24.31 -11.53
C TYR A 111 5.75 -25.45 -12.06
N ARG A 112 5.40 -26.39 -11.18
CA ARG A 112 4.49 -27.51 -11.45
C ARG A 112 3.11 -27.18 -10.89
N VAL A 113 2.05 -27.47 -11.67
CA VAL A 113 0.66 -27.11 -11.29
C VAL A 113 -0.01 -28.20 -10.44
N ASN A 114 0.15 -29.47 -10.80
CA ASN A 114 -0.48 -30.59 -10.09
C ASN A 114 0.45 -31.09 -8.98
N VAL A 115 0.53 -30.31 -7.90
CA VAL A 115 1.45 -30.56 -6.78
C VAL A 115 0.66 -30.76 -5.51
N GLU A 116 0.92 -31.89 -4.85
CA GLU A 116 0.36 -32.17 -3.54
C GLU A 116 1.03 -31.31 -2.45
N PRO A 117 0.27 -30.86 -1.44
CA PRO A 117 0.80 -30.09 -0.33
C PRO A 117 1.87 -30.84 0.46
N LYS A 118 2.73 -30.11 1.18
CA LYS A 118 3.77 -30.67 2.08
C LYS A 118 4.83 -31.56 1.41
N THR A 119 4.85 -31.62 0.08
CA THR A 119 5.79 -32.44 -0.70
C THR A 119 7.10 -31.72 -1.02
N PHE A 120 8.08 -32.47 -1.55
CA PHE A 120 9.29 -31.88 -2.13
C PHE A 120 8.97 -30.99 -3.34
N HIS A 121 7.99 -31.35 -4.16
CA HIS A 121 7.58 -30.54 -5.31
C HIS A 121 6.94 -29.21 -4.88
N ALA A 122 6.20 -29.19 -3.77
CA ALA A 122 5.68 -27.95 -3.19
C ALA A 122 6.84 -27.02 -2.75
N ARG A 123 7.84 -27.57 -2.05
CA ARG A 123 9.05 -26.82 -1.68
C ARG A 123 9.82 -26.29 -2.89
N ASP A 124 9.94 -27.08 -3.95
CA ASP A 124 10.62 -26.67 -5.19
C ASP A 124 9.91 -25.48 -5.86
N ASN A 125 8.58 -25.52 -5.97
CA ASN A 125 7.79 -24.38 -6.45
C ASN A 125 8.03 -23.13 -5.58
N VAL A 126 7.94 -23.27 -4.25
CA VAL A 126 8.15 -22.15 -3.30
C VAL A 126 9.57 -21.61 -3.37
N SER A 127 10.58 -22.49 -3.53
CA SER A 127 11.98 -22.10 -3.72
C SER A 127 12.17 -21.25 -4.98
N ASN A 128 11.54 -21.64 -6.09
CA ASN A 128 11.59 -20.87 -7.33
C ASN A 128 10.92 -19.49 -7.19
N PHE A 129 9.83 -19.40 -6.44
CA PHE A 129 9.19 -18.12 -6.10
C PHE A 129 10.12 -17.24 -5.26
N ILE A 130 10.75 -17.77 -4.20
CA ILE A 130 11.68 -17.00 -3.36
C ILE A 130 12.89 -16.54 -4.18
N ALA A 131 13.43 -17.37 -5.07
CA ALA A 131 14.50 -17.00 -5.98
C ALA A 131 14.09 -15.85 -6.92
N TRP A 132 12.83 -15.81 -7.35
CA TRP A 132 12.29 -14.68 -8.12
C TRP A 132 12.15 -13.42 -7.25
N CYS A 133 11.68 -13.52 -6.01
CA CYS A 133 11.60 -12.38 -5.08
C CYS A 133 12.96 -11.67 -4.92
N ARG A 134 14.06 -12.45 -4.81
CA ARG A 134 15.43 -11.90 -4.79
C ARG A 134 15.78 -11.10 -6.03
N LYS A 135 15.40 -11.59 -7.22
CA LYS A 135 15.63 -10.88 -8.48
C LYS A 135 14.83 -9.58 -8.55
N MET A 136 13.63 -9.57 -7.97
CA MET A 136 12.79 -8.39 -7.79
C MET A 136 13.27 -7.43 -6.68
N LYS A 137 14.46 -7.67 -6.12
CA LYS A 137 15.09 -6.85 -5.07
C LYS A 137 14.22 -6.71 -3.82
N ILE A 138 13.52 -7.77 -3.45
CA ILE A 138 12.92 -7.90 -2.11
C ILE A 138 14.05 -8.15 -1.12
N HIS A 139 14.08 -7.37 -0.04
CA HIS A 139 15.17 -7.41 0.94
C HIS A 139 15.24 -8.78 1.65
N GLU A 140 16.44 -9.31 1.89
CA GLU A 140 16.61 -10.67 2.47
C GLU A 140 15.91 -10.84 3.82
N CYS A 141 15.82 -9.78 4.64
CA CYS A 141 15.11 -9.84 5.93
C CYS A 141 13.59 -9.99 5.80
N LEU A 142 13.02 -9.75 4.62
CA LEU A 142 11.59 -9.94 4.33
C LEU A 142 11.34 -11.27 3.63
N LEU A 143 12.37 -11.98 3.17
CA LEU A 143 12.20 -13.29 2.56
C LEU A 143 11.92 -14.35 3.63
N PHE A 144 11.14 -15.35 3.24
CA PHE A 144 10.82 -16.52 4.06
C PHE A 144 11.53 -17.76 3.51
N GLU A 145 11.59 -18.82 4.30
CA GLU A 145 12.09 -20.13 3.90
C GLU A 145 10.97 -21.05 3.39
N THR A 146 11.32 -22.05 2.58
CA THR A 146 10.30 -22.97 2.03
C THR A 146 9.46 -23.66 3.11
N ASP A 147 10.08 -24.04 4.24
CA ASP A 147 9.38 -24.70 5.34
C ASP A 147 8.47 -23.74 6.14
N ASP A 148 8.70 -22.43 6.09
CA ASP A 148 7.86 -21.45 6.76
C ASP A 148 6.41 -21.52 6.25
N LEU A 149 6.27 -21.72 4.93
CA LEU A 149 5.00 -21.92 4.26
C LEU A 149 4.60 -23.41 4.23
N VAL A 150 5.46 -24.28 3.70
CA VAL A 150 5.11 -25.68 3.39
C VAL A 150 4.91 -26.52 4.65
N LEU A 151 5.60 -26.21 5.75
CA LEU A 151 5.47 -26.92 7.03
C LEU A 151 4.91 -26.03 8.15
N ARG A 152 4.44 -24.82 7.84
CA ARG A 152 3.94 -23.86 8.84
C ARG A 152 4.93 -23.50 9.93
N LYS A 153 6.24 -23.47 9.63
CA LYS A 153 7.23 -23.11 10.65
C LYS A 153 7.14 -21.63 11.06
N ASN A 154 6.74 -20.74 10.16
CA ASN A 154 6.68 -19.31 10.43
C ASN A 154 5.76 -18.56 9.45
N GLU A 155 4.48 -18.43 9.78
CA GLU A 155 3.51 -17.72 8.93
C GLU A 155 3.85 -16.24 8.76
N ARG A 156 4.42 -15.62 9.80
CA ARG A 156 4.73 -14.18 9.82
C ARG A 156 5.71 -13.80 8.73
N SER A 157 6.81 -14.55 8.59
CA SER A 157 7.81 -14.28 7.53
C SER A 157 7.18 -14.38 6.14
N PHE A 158 6.32 -15.38 5.92
CA PHE A 158 5.64 -15.55 4.64
C PHE A 158 4.69 -14.37 4.32
N ILE A 159 3.87 -13.96 5.29
CA ILE A 159 2.90 -12.87 5.13
C ILE A 159 3.61 -11.54 4.84
N LEU A 160 4.68 -11.23 5.58
CA LEU A 160 5.46 -10.01 5.34
C LEU A 160 6.12 -10.00 3.95
N CYS A 161 6.65 -11.14 3.50
CA CYS A 161 7.17 -11.28 2.15
C CYS A 161 6.09 -10.99 1.09
N LEU A 162 4.88 -11.53 1.27
CA LEU A 162 3.80 -11.39 0.29
C LEU A 162 3.26 -9.95 0.21
N LEU A 163 3.21 -9.23 1.33
CA LEU A 163 2.91 -7.79 1.33
C LEU A 163 3.95 -6.98 0.54
N GLU A 164 5.24 -7.29 0.70
CA GLU A 164 6.29 -6.65 -0.08
C GLU A 164 6.18 -6.98 -1.58
N VAL A 165 5.82 -8.22 -1.93
CA VAL A 165 5.52 -8.60 -3.33
C VAL A 165 4.38 -7.76 -3.89
N ALA A 166 3.31 -7.52 -3.12
CA ALA A 166 2.22 -6.66 -3.53
C ALA A 166 2.70 -5.21 -3.74
N ARG A 167 3.54 -4.68 -2.84
CA ARG A 167 4.15 -3.35 -2.99
C ARG A 167 5.02 -3.23 -4.24
N LYS A 168 5.77 -4.27 -4.62
CA LYS A 168 6.45 -4.31 -5.93
C LYS A 168 5.45 -4.38 -7.09
N GLY A 169 4.34 -5.09 -6.91
CA GLY A 169 3.27 -5.25 -7.89
C GLY A 169 2.57 -3.95 -8.29
N SER A 170 2.41 -3.00 -7.36
CA SER A 170 1.77 -1.69 -7.65
C SER A 170 2.51 -0.93 -8.76
N GLN A 171 3.82 -1.09 -8.85
CA GLN A 171 4.68 -0.47 -9.86
C GLN A 171 4.39 -0.98 -11.28
N PHE A 172 3.66 -2.10 -11.40
CA PHE A 172 3.21 -2.68 -12.66
C PHE A 172 1.71 -2.46 -12.93
N GLY A 173 1.05 -1.59 -12.14
CA GLY A 173 -0.38 -1.32 -12.25
C GLY A 173 -1.26 -2.51 -11.88
N VAL A 174 -0.74 -3.44 -11.09
CA VAL A 174 -1.54 -4.51 -10.48
C VAL A 174 -2.13 -3.96 -9.19
N THR A 175 -3.42 -4.21 -8.97
CA THR A 175 -4.09 -3.83 -7.71
C THR A 175 -3.37 -4.47 -6.54
N VAL A 176 -3.37 -3.80 -5.39
CA VAL A 176 -2.69 -4.26 -4.17
C VAL A 176 -3.70 -4.43 -3.01
N PRO A 177 -3.37 -5.20 -1.97
CA PRO A 177 -4.19 -5.31 -0.77
C PRO A 177 -4.44 -3.95 -0.13
N LEU A 178 -5.57 -3.78 0.57
CA LEU A 178 -5.97 -2.50 1.15
C LEU A 178 -4.91 -1.96 2.12
N LEU A 179 -4.25 -2.83 2.90
CA LEU A 179 -3.18 -2.44 3.81
C LEU A 179 -2.04 -1.70 3.08
N VAL A 180 -1.65 -2.21 1.90
CA VAL A 180 -0.58 -1.59 1.10
C VAL A 180 -1.06 -0.30 0.44
N GLN A 181 -2.35 -0.21 0.08
CA GLN A 181 -2.94 1.05 -0.45
C GLN A 181 -2.88 2.16 0.61
N MET A 182 -3.29 1.84 1.84
CA MET A 182 -3.26 2.78 2.97
C MET A 182 -1.84 3.20 3.32
N GLU A 183 -0.88 2.27 3.35
CA GLU A 183 0.54 2.61 3.58
C GLU A 183 1.05 3.62 2.54
N GLN A 184 0.78 3.38 1.25
CA GLN A 184 1.20 4.29 0.18
C GLN A 184 0.48 5.63 0.23
N GLU A 185 -0.74 5.69 0.76
CA GLU A 185 -1.47 6.92 0.98
C GLU A 185 -0.84 7.75 2.09
N ILE A 186 -0.56 7.13 3.24
CA ILE A 186 0.14 7.74 4.36
C ILE A 186 1.52 8.27 3.93
N ASP A 187 2.30 7.47 3.19
CA ASP A 187 3.62 7.90 2.69
C ASP A 187 3.53 9.13 1.79
N ARG A 188 2.47 9.25 0.96
CA ARG A 188 2.24 10.43 0.12
C ARG A 188 1.86 11.66 0.95
N GLU A 189 1.01 11.49 1.96
CA GLU A 189 0.62 12.59 2.85
C GLU A 189 1.83 13.15 3.61
N ILE A 190 2.65 12.27 4.20
CA ILE A 190 3.88 12.66 4.91
C ILE A 190 4.86 13.38 3.98
N GLN A 191 5.02 12.89 2.74
CA GLN A 191 5.88 13.55 1.76
C GLN A 191 5.37 14.96 1.42
N ASN A 192 4.06 15.13 1.23
CA ASN A 192 3.45 16.43 0.93
C ASN A 192 3.59 17.42 2.09
N GLU A 193 3.40 16.98 3.33
CA GLU A 193 3.63 17.81 4.54
C GLU A 193 5.09 18.27 4.61
N THR A 194 6.04 17.35 4.38
CA THR A 194 7.48 17.66 4.38
C THR A 194 7.86 18.64 3.26
N GLU A 195 7.20 18.59 2.11
CA GLU A 195 7.39 19.54 1.01
C GLU A 195 6.79 20.92 1.32
N CYS A 196 5.65 20.98 2.01
CA CYS A 196 5.04 22.23 2.47
C CYS A 196 5.90 22.95 3.52
N ASP A 197 6.44 22.22 4.50
CA ASP A 197 7.34 22.76 5.53
C ASP A 197 8.64 23.36 4.91
N LYS A 198 9.14 22.74 3.84
CA LYS A 198 10.31 23.24 3.10
C LYS A 198 9.99 24.48 2.26
N GLN A 199 8.77 24.61 1.74
CA GLN A 199 8.33 25.79 1.00
C GLN A 199 8.09 26.99 1.95
N GLU A 200 7.51 26.77 3.13
CA GLU A 200 7.37 27.83 4.15
C GLU A 200 8.74 28.32 4.66
N SER A 201 9.74 27.43 4.75
CA SER A 201 11.12 27.83 5.07
C SER A 201 11.81 28.66 3.98
N TYR A 202 11.35 28.63 2.72
CA TYR A 202 11.94 29.40 1.62
C TYR A 202 11.18 30.71 1.33
N CYS A 203 9.98 30.88 1.89
CA CYS A 203 9.19 32.10 1.81
C CYS A 203 9.36 33.03 3.03
N GLY A 204 10.24 32.69 3.96
CA GLY A 204 10.67 33.54 5.07
C GLY A 204 11.80 34.50 4.69
N ASP A 205 11.42 35.70 4.24
CA ASP A 205 12.20 36.96 4.22
C ASP A 205 13.37 37.09 3.21
N GLU A 206 13.08 37.69 2.04
CA GLU A 206 14.05 38.56 1.36
C GLU A 206 14.20 39.87 2.15
N SER A 207 15.00 39.85 3.21
CA SER A 207 15.63 41.09 3.71
C SER A 207 17.01 40.87 4.35
N ASN A 208 18.03 41.28 3.58
CA ASN A 208 19.40 41.64 3.96
C ASN A 208 20.48 40.52 4.02
N PRO A 209 21.50 40.53 3.11
CA PRO A 209 22.64 39.59 3.10
C PRO A 209 23.59 39.62 4.31
N GLN A 210 23.30 40.38 5.36
CA GLN A 210 24.19 40.55 6.52
C GLN A 210 23.83 39.67 7.73
N THR A 211 22.65 39.02 7.72
CA THR A 211 22.13 38.32 8.91
C THR A 211 22.57 36.85 8.99
N THR A 212 22.80 36.17 7.87
CA THR A 212 23.29 34.78 7.83
C THR A 212 24.74 34.66 8.25
N GLU A 213 25.60 35.60 7.86
CA GLU A 213 27.01 35.63 8.28
C GLU A 213 27.18 35.89 9.79
N ASN A 214 26.32 36.74 10.36
CA ASN A 214 26.35 37.04 11.79
C ASN A 214 25.82 35.88 12.65
N ASN A 215 24.85 35.10 12.15
CA ASN A 215 24.36 33.90 12.85
C ASN A 215 25.39 32.75 12.82
N LEU A 216 26.12 32.56 11.71
CA LEU A 216 27.21 31.58 11.62
C LEU A 216 28.38 31.95 12.53
N LYS A 217 28.74 33.25 12.63
CA LYS A 217 29.77 33.74 13.56
C LYS A 217 29.37 33.55 15.02
N HIS A 218 28.13 33.89 15.38
CA HIS A 218 27.63 33.75 16.74
C HIS A 218 27.46 32.27 17.16
N LEU A 219 27.19 31.36 16.21
CA LEU A 219 27.16 29.93 16.47
C LEU A 219 28.57 29.34 16.63
N HIS A 220 29.54 29.78 15.81
CA HIS A 220 30.94 29.33 15.92
C HIS A 220 31.60 29.80 17.23
N GLU A 221 31.32 31.03 17.67
CA GLU A 221 31.82 31.58 18.94
C GLU A 221 31.28 30.79 20.15
N ARG A 222 29.98 30.47 20.15
CA ARG A 222 29.35 29.66 21.21
C ARG A 222 29.81 28.20 21.23
N VAL A 223 30.09 27.59 20.07
CA VAL A 223 30.65 26.23 20.00
C VAL A 223 32.10 26.22 20.48
N SER A 224 32.86 27.26 20.19
CA SER A 224 34.25 27.40 20.66
C SER A 224 34.33 27.62 22.17
N ASP A 225 33.40 28.39 22.76
CA ASP A 225 33.33 28.60 24.22
C ASP A 225 32.93 27.32 24.98
N VAL A 226 32.01 26.53 24.44
CA VAL A 226 31.62 25.23 25.02
C VAL A 226 32.75 24.20 24.90
N ALA A 227 33.50 24.21 23.80
CA ALA A 227 34.67 23.35 23.64
C ALA A 227 35.83 23.74 24.57
N CYS A 228 36.01 25.02 24.87
CA CYS A 228 37.04 25.51 25.79
C CYS A 228 36.70 25.20 27.26
N ALA A 229 35.41 25.23 27.63
CA ALA A 229 34.93 24.92 28.98
C ALA A 229 34.99 23.42 29.35
N LEU A 230 35.22 22.53 28.37
CA LEU A 230 35.34 21.08 28.59
C LEU A 230 36.80 20.59 28.69
N CYS A 231 37.78 21.49 28.57
CA CYS A 231 39.21 21.17 28.59
C CYS A 231 39.96 21.67 29.84
N HIS A 232 39.28 21.91 30.97
CA HIS A 232 39.90 22.02 32.30
C HIS A 232 39.13 21.20 33.33
#